data_AF-A0A9Q2C5X3-F1
#
_entry.id   AF-A0A9Q2C5X3-F1
#
_cell.length_a   1.000
_cell.length_b   1.000
_cell.length_c   1.000
_cell.angle_alpha   90.00
_cell.angle_beta   90.00
_cell.angle_gamma   90.00
#
_symmetry.space_group_name_H-M   'P 1'
#
loop_
_entity.id
_entity.type
_entity.pdbx_description
1 polymer ?
#
loop_
_entity_poly.entity_id
_entity_poly.type
_entity_poly.pdbx_seq_one_letter_code
_entity_poly.pdbx_strand_id
1 'polypeptide(L)'
;MPEISTQSSSMASPRSARGLWHRLRVLLSLNDPRWGRGDDNNAEREDKDEPKRQSKPPQDGPPDLDELWRDFNRRLNNLFGRKDSGNGNDGPTPLRPGSSRGGSGLGVGVLLAVLVGLWLASGFFIVQEGQTGVILQFGRFKYLATPGINWRLPYPIESHEIVNLSGVRTLEIGRTTQIKDTNLKDSSMLTQDENIVDVRFSVQYNIANPVDYLFYNRTDRGGDEELVTQAAETSVREIVGRNKMDAVLYEGRDAVGRNLAESIQRILSAYKTGIRILSVNVQSVQPPEQVQAAFDDVTKAGQDRERAISEGQAYANDVVPRAKGTAARLGEEAQGYKARVIARAEGDAARFASVQREYAKAPQVTRDRIYLETMQDIYSNSTKVMVDQSNGSLLYLPLDKLIAQTQGDTSRPAAAPGASAQDSGSAQGVPTPSNPSPANDADSRSREALRNRDRDSR
;
A
#
# COMPACT_ATOMS: atom_id res chain seq x y z
N MET A 1 20.61 -6.82 46.70
CA MET A 1 20.93 -8.26 46.84
C MET A 1 19.66 -9.06 46.63
N PRO A 2 19.65 -10.14 45.83
CA PRO A 2 20.61 -10.55 44.78
C PRO A 2 20.03 -10.24 43.37
N GLU A 3 20.78 -9.84 42.36
CA GLU A 3 21.90 -10.45 41.63
C GLU A 3 21.58 -11.72 40.83
N ILE A 4 22.01 -11.67 39.55
CA ILE A 4 22.47 -12.69 38.58
C ILE A 4 21.92 -12.26 37.20
N SER A 5 22.58 -11.46 36.35
CA SER A 5 23.86 -11.62 35.63
C SER A 5 23.93 -12.82 34.67
N THR A 6 23.93 -12.55 33.35
CA THR A 6 24.79 -13.15 32.29
C THR A 6 24.25 -12.74 30.91
N GLN A 7 24.96 -11.86 30.19
CA GLN A 7 25.91 -12.17 29.09
C GLN A 7 25.22 -12.52 27.76
N SER A 8 25.31 -11.63 26.76
CA SER A 8 26.40 -11.54 25.77
C SER A 8 26.23 -12.50 24.60
N SER A 9 25.93 -11.95 23.42
CA SER A 9 26.52 -12.38 22.14
C SER A 9 26.08 -11.45 21.01
N SER A 10 26.98 -10.51 20.72
CA SER A 10 27.08 -9.84 19.42
C SER A 10 27.54 -10.88 18.41
N MET A 11 26.76 -11.12 17.35
CA MET A 11 27.11 -12.06 16.30
C MET A 11 27.36 -11.30 14.99
N ALA A 12 28.64 -11.30 14.63
CA ALA A 12 29.20 -10.75 13.41
C ALA A 12 28.67 -11.47 12.16
N SER A 13 28.37 -10.70 11.13
CA SER A 13 28.10 -11.20 9.77
C SER A 13 29.42 -11.40 9.01
N PRO A 14 29.65 -12.56 8.35
CA PRO A 14 30.88 -12.82 7.64
C PRO A 14 30.86 -12.24 6.21
N ARG A 15 32.03 -11.72 5.82
CA ARG A 15 32.41 -11.36 4.45
C ARG A 15 32.44 -12.64 3.58
N SER A 16 31.85 -12.58 2.39
CA SER A 16 32.08 -13.57 1.33
C SER A 16 32.76 -12.88 0.14
N ALA A 17 33.84 -13.51 -0.32
CA ALA A 17 34.65 -13.09 -1.45
C ALA A 17 34.23 -13.81 -2.73
N ARG A 18 34.17 -13.03 -3.82
CA ARG A 18 34.53 -13.35 -5.22
C ARG A 18 34.23 -14.74 -5.78
N GLY A 19 33.51 -14.75 -6.90
CA GLY A 19 33.66 -15.80 -7.92
C GLY A 19 32.62 -15.75 -9.04
N LEU A 20 32.93 -14.98 -10.09
CA LEU A 20 32.75 -15.26 -11.53
C LEU A 20 31.47 -16.01 -11.97
N TRP A 21 30.67 -15.42 -12.86
CA TRP A 21 30.10 -16.00 -14.11
C TRP A 21 29.03 -15.05 -14.67
N HIS A 22 29.43 -14.01 -15.41
CA HIS A 22 28.53 -13.32 -16.33
C HIS A 22 29.26 -13.02 -17.64
N ARG A 23 28.91 -13.82 -18.66
CA ARG A 23 29.11 -13.49 -20.06
C ARG A 23 27.75 -13.60 -20.76
N LEU A 24 27.52 -12.59 -21.62
CA LEU A 24 26.61 -12.58 -22.77
C LEU A 24 25.10 -12.52 -22.50
N ARG A 25 24.58 -11.29 -22.40
CA ARG A 25 23.18 -10.98 -22.74
C ARG A 25 23.05 -9.59 -23.38
N VAL A 26 23.35 -9.53 -24.67
CA VAL A 26 22.89 -8.54 -25.67
C VAL A 26 23.06 -9.30 -27.00
N LEU A 27 22.17 -9.41 -27.97
CA LEU A 27 21.06 -8.62 -28.52
C LEU A 27 20.09 -9.64 -29.14
N LEU A 28 18.78 -9.47 -29.03
CA LEU A 28 17.81 -9.86 -30.08
C LEU A 28 16.45 -9.27 -29.71
N SER A 29 16.34 -7.98 -30.01
CA SER A 29 15.10 -7.25 -30.21
C SER A 29 15.05 -6.79 -31.66
N LEU A 30 13.84 -6.45 -32.12
CA LEU A 30 13.42 -5.98 -33.44
C LEU A 30 12.79 -7.12 -34.26
N ASN A 31 11.46 -7.18 -34.28
CA ASN A 31 10.60 -6.32 -35.11
C ASN A 31 10.92 -6.54 -36.59
N ASP A 32 10.31 -7.58 -37.14
CA ASP A 32 10.41 -7.92 -38.55
C ASP A 32 9.02 -7.75 -39.19
N PRO A 33 8.77 -6.64 -39.90
CA PRO A 33 7.69 -6.57 -40.87
C PRO A 33 8.32 -6.28 -42.23
N ARG A 34 8.38 -7.29 -43.11
CA ARG A 34 8.06 -7.15 -44.55
C ARG A 34 8.42 -8.40 -45.35
N TRP A 35 7.38 -9.17 -45.61
CA TRP A 35 7.28 -10.05 -46.75
C TRP A 35 6.80 -9.22 -47.96
N GLY A 36 7.56 -9.18 -49.06
CA GLY A 36 7.02 -8.63 -50.31
C GLY A 36 8.03 -8.09 -51.34
N ARG A 37 8.17 -8.88 -52.42
CA ARG A 37 8.42 -8.54 -53.85
C ARG A 37 9.62 -7.69 -54.30
N GLY A 38 10.11 -8.08 -55.48
CA GLY A 38 10.75 -7.22 -56.50
C GLY A 38 12.24 -7.53 -56.66
N ASP A 39 12.67 -8.38 -57.59
CA ASP A 39 12.88 -8.15 -59.04
C ASP A 39 14.18 -7.39 -59.37
N ASP A 40 14.86 -7.92 -60.40
CA ASP A 40 15.83 -7.31 -61.31
C ASP A 40 17.26 -6.87 -60.89
N ASN A 41 18.20 -7.55 -61.58
CA ASN A 41 19.29 -7.03 -62.43
C ASN A 41 20.60 -6.45 -61.84
N ASN A 42 21.68 -7.17 -62.22
CA ASN A 42 22.89 -6.71 -62.93
C ASN A 42 23.86 -5.69 -62.29
N ALA A 43 25.10 -6.15 -62.05
CA ALA A 43 26.38 -5.48 -62.34
C ALA A 43 27.50 -6.33 -61.67
N GLU A 44 28.41 -6.98 -62.42
CA GLU A 44 29.73 -6.46 -62.82
C GLU A 44 30.63 -6.12 -61.62
N ARG A 45 31.92 -6.45 -61.53
CA ARG A 45 32.96 -7.15 -62.30
C ARG A 45 34.18 -7.20 -61.37
N GLU A 46 35.09 -8.17 -61.62
CA GLU A 46 36.55 -8.12 -61.39
C GLU A 46 37.06 -7.92 -59.93
N ASP A 47 38.14 -8.51 -59.43
CA ASP A 47 39.32 -9.08 -60.09
C ASP A 47 40.07 -10.05 -59.15
N LYS A 48 41.03 -10.74 -59.77
CA LYS A 48 41.93 -11.82 -59.33
C LYS A 48 42.62 -11.68 -57.96
N ASP A 49 42.94 -12.84 -57.36
CA ASP A 49 44.34 -13.32 -57.23
C ASP A 49 44.43 -14.67 -56.48
N GLU A 50 45.06 -15.66 -57.12
CA GLU A 50 45.52 -16.94 -56.55
C GLU A 50 47.05 -16.85 -56.34
N PRO A 51 47.66 -17.52 -55.32
CA PRO A 51 48.10 -18.89 -55.58
C PRO A 51 48.18 -19.87 -54.38
N LYS A 52 47.83 -21.13 -54.68
CA LYS A 52 48.32 -22.46 -54.17
C LYS A 52 49.09 -22.54 -52.83
N ARG A 53 48.65 -23.42 -51.92
CA ARG A 53 49.21 -24.78 -51.62
C ARG A 53 48.66 -25.39 -50.31
N GLN A 54 48.38 -26.71 -50.37
CA GLN A 54 48.48 -27.77 -49.34
C GLN A 54 48.00 -27.43 -47.90
N SER A 55 47.09 -28.18 -47.29
CA SER A 55 47.38 -29.50 -46.69
C SER A 55 46.09 -30.10 -46.12
N LYS A 56 45.90 -31.40 -46.29
CA LYS A 56 44.85 -32.21 -45.65
C LYS A 56 45.41 -32.81 -44.35
N PRO A 57 44.65 -32.83 -43.24
CA PRO A 57 44.76 -33.92 -42.27
C PRO A 57 43.41 -34.65 -42.05
N PRO A 58 43.42 -35.82 -41.42
CA PRO A 58 42.42 -36.87 -41.60
C PRO A 58 41.26 -36.83 -40.59
N GLN A 59 40.26 -37.66 -40.91
CA GLN A 59 39.17 -38.19 -40.09
C GLN A 59 39.48 -38.33 -38.59
N ASP A 60 38.50 -37.96 -37.77
CA ASP A 60 37.96 -38.82 -36.70
C ASP A 60 36.58 -38.31 -36.27
N GLY A 61 35.54 -38.94 -36.84
CA GLY A 61 34.16 -38.85 -36.37
C GLY A 61 33.78 -40.19 -35.69
N PRO A 62 33.08 -40.16 -34.54
CA PRO A 62 32.74 -41.33 -33.74
C PRO A 62 31.77 -42.30 -34.48
N PRO A 63 31.72 -43.58 -34.07
CA PRO A 63 31.19 -44.70 -34.86
C PRO A 63 29.79 -44.46 -35.42
N ASP A 64 29.66 -44.73 -36.72
CA ASP A 64 28.52 -44.43 -37.56
C ASP A 64 27.21 -45.05 -37.04
N LEU A 65 26.28 -44.18 -36.65
CA LEU A 65 24.86 -44.52 -36.46
C LEU A 65 24.24 -45.05 -37.77
N ASP A 66 24.84 -44.74 -38.92
CA ASP A 66 24.47 -45.25 -40.23
C ASP A 66 24.78 -46.75 -40.42
N GLU A 67 25.83 -47.27 -39.78
CA GLU A 67 26.09 -48.72 -39.78
C GLU A 67 25.08 -49.46 -38.91
N LEU A 68 24.71 -48.88 -37.76
CA LEU A 68 23.67 -49.44 -36.89
C LEU A 68 22.29 -49.42 -37.56
N TRP A 69 21.97 -48.37 -38.32
CA TRP A 69 20.74 -48.30 -39.11
C TRP A 69 20.76 -49.30 -40.26
N ARG A 70 21.88 -49.43 -40.96
CA ARG A 70 21.98 -50.36 -42.09
C ARG A 70 21.93 -51.82 -41.62
N ASP A 71 22.50 -52.13 -40.46
CA ASP A 71 22.41 -53.46 -39.86
C ASP A 71 21.03 -53.75 -39.27
N PHE A 72 20.34 -52.76 -38.70
CA PHE A 72 18.96 -52.91 -38.27
C PHE A 72 18.03 -53.16 -39.48
N ASN A 73 18.17 -52.39 -40.56
CA ASN A 73 17.37 -52.55 -41.78
C ASN A 73 17.65 -53.88 -42.50
N ARG A 74 18.90 -54.36 -42.48
CA ARG A 74 19.27 -55.70 -42.99
C ARG A 74 18.73 -56.83 -42.14
N ARG A 75 18.74 -56.69 -40.80
CA ARG A 75 18.14 -57.69 -39.89
C ARG A 75 16.62 -57.70 -39.98
N LEU A 76 15.99 -56.54 -40.18
CA LEU A 76 14.56 -56.42 -40.41
C LEU A 76 14.16 -57.05 -41.75
N ASN A 77 14.89 -56.75 -42.84
CA ASN A 77 14.64 -57.37 -44.15
C ASN A 77 14.92 -58.88 -44.17
N ASN A 78 15.91 -59.37 -43.40
CA ASN A 78 16.17 -60.81 -43.29
C ASN A 78 15.12 -61.55 -42.43
N LEU A 79 14.43 -60.85 -41.53
CA LEU A 79 13.33 -61.41 -40.73
C LEU A 79 11.98 -61.34 -41.47
N PHE A 80 11.79 -60.35 -42.34
CA PHE A 80 10.58 -60.15 -43.14
C PHE A 80 10.65 -60.73 -44.56
N GLY A 81 11.83 -61.18 -45.00
CA GLY A 81 12.06 -61.64 -46.37
C GLY A 81 12.52 -63.09 -46.43
N ARG A 82 11.59 -64.05 -46.42
CA ARG A 82 11.81 -65.32 -47.15
C ARG A 82 10.53 -66.07 -47.48
N LYS A 83 10.17 -66.14 -48.78
CA LYS A 83 10.26 -67.32 -49.66
C LYS A 83 9.65 -66.97 -51.03
N ASP A 84 10.44 -66.67 -52.06
CA ASP A 84 11.00 -67.58 -53.10
C ASP A 84 10.01 -67.93 -54.22
N SER A 85 10.29 -67.52 -55.46
CA SER A 85 9.87 -68.19 -56.70
C SER A 85 10.52 -67.53 -57.90
N GLY A 86 11.39 -68.28 -58.58
CA GLY A 86 11.96 -67.90 -59.86
C GLY A 86 10.99 -68.04 -61.03
N ASN A 87 11.47 -67.46 -62.14
CA ASN A 87 11.29 -67.84 -63.54
C ASN A 87 9.94 -67.62 -64.24
N GLY A 88 10.05 -67.19 -65.51
CA GLY A 88 9.13 -67.63 -66.56
C GLY A 88 8.14 -66.59 -67.05
N ASN A 89 8.54 -65.89 -68.11
CA ASN A 89 7.65 -65.21 -69.04
C ASN A 89 6.94 -66.27 -69.91
N ASP A 90 5.62 -66.40 -69.84
CA ASP A 90 4.72 -66.70 -70.98
C ASP A 90 3.25 -66.94 -70.55
N GLY A 91 2.32 -66.35 -71.31
CA GLY A 91 0.96 -66.88 -71.52
C GLY A 91 -0.21 -66.32 -70.69
N PRO A 92 -1.31 -65.85 -71.30
CA PRO A 92 -2.46 -65.26 -70.60
C PRO A 92 -3.68 -66.20 -70.44
N THR A 93 -4.53 -65.86 -69.44
CA THR A 93 -5.94 -66.27 -69.15
C THR A 93 -6.19 -67.54 -68.30
N PRO A 94 -7.39 -67.73 -67.68
CA PRO A 94 -8.07 -66.85 -66.71
C PRO A 94 -8.60 -67.59 -65.44
N LEU A 95 -8.89 -66.82 -64.38
CA LEU A 95 -9.88 -67.00 -63.29
C LEU A 95 -10.23 -68.42 -62.75
N ARG A 96 -9.84 -68.71 -61.49
CA ARG A 96 -10.74 -69.18 -60.40
C ARG A 96 -10.02 -69.28 -59.04
N PRO A 97 -10.75 -69.21 -57.91
CA PRO A 97 -10.20 -68.89 -56.60
C PRO A 97 -9.71 -70.15 -55.86
N GLY A 98 -8.41 -70.17 -55.56
CA GLY A 98 -7.76 -71.23 -54.79
C GLY A 98 -7.27 -70.69 -53.46
N SER A 99 -7.95 -71.09 -52.39
CA SER A 99 -7.51 -70.97 -51.00
C SER A 99 -6.11 -71.57 -50.81
N SER A 100 -5.08 -70.73 -50.61
CA SER A 100 -3.75 -71.16 -50.17
C SER A 100 -3.53 -70.82 -48.69
N ARG A 101 -3.96 -71.75 -47.86
CA ARG A 101 -3.58 -71.87 -46.45
C ARG A 101 -2.16 -72.45 -46.42
N GLY A 102 -1.16 -71.65 -46.09
CA GLY A 102 0.17 -72.17 -45.78
C GLY A 102 1.30 -71.14 -45.92
N GLY A 103 1.88 -70.73 -44.78
CA GLY A 103 3.25 -70.17 -44.73
C GLY A 103 3.43 -68.69 -44.36
N SER A 104 2.36 -67.93 -44.10
CA SER A 104 2.42 -66.49 -43.73
C SER A 104 2.13 -66.23 -42.24
N GLY A 105 2.60 -67.11 -41.35
CA GLY A 105 2.34 -66.97 -39.90
C GLY A 105 3.29 -66.00 -39.19
N LEU A 106 4.55 -65.93 -39.64
CA LEU A 106 5.61 -65.15 -38.99
C LEU A 106 5.59 -63.66 -39.37
N GLY A 107 5.38 -63.32 -40.65
CA GLY A 107 5.27 -61.92 -41.09
C GLY A 107 4.03 -61.22 -40.53
N VAL A 108 2.88 -61.91 -40.53
CA VAL A 108 1.64 -61.38 -39.93
C VAL A 108 1.78 -61.23 -38.42
N GLY A 109 2.41 -62.20 -37.73
CA GLY A 109 2.66 -62.12 -36.29
C GLY A 109 3.56 -60.95 -35.89
N VAL A 110 4.64 -60.70 -36.64
CA VAL A 110 5.53 -59.54 -36.39
C VAL A 110 4.83 -58.22 -36.70
N LEU A 111 4.06 -58.14 -37.79
CA LEU A 111 3.31 -56.93 -38.12
C LEU A 111 2.26 -56.59 -37.05
N LEU A 112 1.56 -57.60 -36.54
CA LEU A 112 0.57 -57.46 -35.47
C LEU A 112 1.24 -57.08 -34.15
N ALA A 113 2.42 -57.64 -33.84
CA ALA A 113 3.21 -57.26 -32.67
C ALA A 113 3.69 -55.80 -32.73
N VAL A 114 4.15 -55.34 -33.89
CA VAL A 114 4.53 -53.93 -34.09
C VAL A 114 3.32 -53.00 -33.95
N LEU A 115 2.16 -53.39 -34.49
CA LEU A 115 0.93 -52.60 -34.41
C LEU A 115 0.39 -52.52 -32.98
N VAL A 116 0.47 -53.61 -32.21
CA VAL A 116 0.16 -53.62 -30.77
C VAL A 116 1.18 -52.82 -29.97
N GLY A 117 2.48 -52.89 -30.32
CA GLY A 117 3.52 -52.08 -29.70
C GLY A 117 3.30 -50.58 -29.90
N LEU A 118 2.97 -50.17 -31.13
CA LEU A 118 2.62 -48.78 -31.47
C LEU A 118 1.33 -48.34 -30.75
N TRP A 119 0.35 -49.24 -30.64
CA TRP A 119 -0.88 -49.00 -29.90
C TRP A 119 -0.59 -48.78 -28.41
N LEU A 120 0.20 -49.63 -27.76
CA LEU A 120 0.61 -49.46 -26.35
C LEU A 120 1.45 -48.19 -26.13
N ALA A 121 2.32 -47.83 -27.08
CA ALA A 121 3.11 -46.61 -27.04
C ALA A 121 2.24 -45.34 -27.19
N SER A 122 1.09 -45.42 -27.87
CA SER A 122 0.16 -44.29 -27.95
C SER A 122 -0.52 -43.94 -26.60
N GLY A 123 -0.32 -44.76 -25.57
CA GLY A 123 -0.79 -44.54 -24.21
C GLY A 123 0.04 -43.56 -23.37
N PHE A 124 1.23 -43.15 -23.83
CA PHE A 124 2.04 -42.16 -23.12
C PHE A 124 1.51 -40.74 -23.32
N PHE A 125 1.35 -40.01 -22.23
CA PHE A 125 0.98 -38.60 -22.24
C PHE A 125 1.69 -37.84 -21.13
N ILE A 126 1.77 -36.52 -21.27
CA ILE A 126 2.48 -35.64 -20.35
C ILE A 126 1.45 -34.71 -19.69
N VAL A 127 1.47 -34.66 -18.37
CA VAL A 127 0.67 -33.73 -17.57
C VAL A 127 1.60 -32.62 -17.08
N GLN A 128 1.25 -31.37 -17.34
CA GLN A 128 2.04 -30.22 -16.91
C GLN A 128 1.88 -29.97 -15.40
N GLU A 129 2.85 -29.27 -14.79
CA GLU A 129 2.72 -28.80 -13.41
C GLU A 129 1.53 -27.86 -13.26
N GLY A 130 0.76 -28.02 -12.17
CA GLY A 130 -0.49 -27.27 -11.95
C GLY A 130 -1.72 -27.84 -12.68
N GLN A 131 -1.53 -28.86 -13.52
CA GLN A 131 -2.61 -29.66 -14.10
C GLN A 131 -2.68 -31.04 -13.45
N THR A 132 -3.83 -31.68 -13.52
CA THR A 132 -4.01 -33.08 -13.11
C THR A 132 -4.82 -33.80 -14.17
N GLY A 133 -4.35 -34.98 -14.56
CA GLY A 133 -5.08 -35.86 -15.46
C GLY A 133 -6.06 -36.70 -14.65
N VAL A 134 -7.34 -36.66 -15.01
CA VAL A 134 -8.34 -37.60 -14.49
C VAL A 134 -8.45 -38.75 -15.49
N ILE A 135 -8.09 -39.96 -15.06
CA ILE A 135 -8.16 -41.15 -15.92
C ILE A 135 -9.50 -41.84 -15.71
N LEU A 136 -10.16 -42.07 -16.84
CA LEU A 136 -11.45 -42.71 -16.94
C LEU A 136 -11.25 -44.07 -17.62
N GLN A 137 -11.72 -45.14 -17.01
CA GLN A 137 -11.76 -46.46 -17.62
C GLN A 137 -13.21 -46.77 -18.01
N PHE A 138 -13.49 -46.90 -19.31
CA PHE A 138 -14.85 -47.05 -19.84
C PHE A 138 -15.86 -46.02 -19.28
N GLY A 139 -15.41 -44.79 -19.01
CA GLY A 139 -16.24 -43.71 -18.46
C GLY A 139 -16.34 -43.68 -16.92
N ARG A 140 -15.77 -44.65 -16.20
CA ARG A 140 -15.69 -44.63 -14.73
C ARG A 140 -14.36 -44.08 -14.26
N PHE A 141 -14.36 -43.26 -13.20
CA PHE A 141 -13.14 -42.80 -12.53
C PHE A 141 -12.27 -43.97 -12.04
N LYS A 142 -10.97 -43.94 -12.36
CA LYS A 142 -9.99 -44.94 -11.91
C LYS A 142 -8.95 -44.35 -10.97
N TYR A 143 -8.19 -43.36 -11.42
CA TYR A 143 -7.14 -42.69 -10.62
C TYR A 143 -6.80 -41.30 -11.17
N LEU A 144 -6.04 -40.54 -10.37
CA LEU A 144 -5.49 -39.23 -10.73
C LEU A 144 -4.03 -39.39 -11.18
N ALA A 145 -3.70 -38.85 -12.35
CA ALA A 145 -2.33 -38.71 -12.82
C ALA A 145 -1.68 -37.45 -12.25
N THR A 146 -0.58 -37.65 -11.53
CA THR A 146 0.30 -36.57 -11.06
C THR A 146 1.03 -35.88 -12.22
N PRO A 147 1.52 -34.64 -12.05
CA PRO A 147 2.35 -33.98 -13.05
C PRO A 147 3.55 -34.84 -13.47
N GLY A 148 3.85 -34.85 -14.77
CA GLY A 148 4.92 -35.66 -15.35
C GLY A 148 4.45 -36.59 -16.47
N ILE A 149 5.32 -37.52 -16.86
CA ILE A 149 5.03 -38.53 -17.88
C ILE A 149 4.17 -39.61 -17.23
N ASN A 150 2.96 -39.78 -17.75
CA ASN A 150 2.05 -40.83 -17.34
C ASN A 150 1.78 -41.77 -18.50
N TRP A 151 1.51 -43.02 -18.17
CA TRP A 151 1.10 -44.03 -19.12
C TRP A 151 -0.29 -44.51 -18.77
N ARG A 152 -1.17 -44.58 -19.77
CA ARG A 152 -2.52 -45.14 -19.67
C ARG A 152 -2.72 -46.17 -20.76
N LEU A 153 -3.76 -46.98 -20.63
CA LEU A 153 -4.15 -47.83 -21.74
C LEU A 153 -4.65 -46.96 -22.91
N PRO A 154 -4.19 -47.24 -24.14
CA PRO A 154 -4.65 -46.53 -25.33
C PRO A 154 -6.16 -46.73 -25.57
N TYR A 155 -6.74 -45.82 -26.36
CA TYR A 155 -8.16 -45.85 -26.70
C TYR A 155 -8.53 -47.21 -27.33
N PRO A 156 -9.66 -47.86 -26.97
CA PRO A 156 -10.88 -47.34 -26.32
C PRO A 156 -11.03 -47.62 -24.82
N ILE A 157 -10.03 -48.20 -24.16
CA ILE A 157 -10.19 -48.71 -22.78
C ILE A 157 -10.15 -47.58 -21.75
N GLU A 158 -9.16 -46.70 -21.88
CA GLU A 158 -8.98 -45.55 -20.98
C GLU A 158 -8.95 -44.22 -21.76
N SER A 159 -9.66 -43.24 -21.23
CA SER A 159 -9.58 -41.84 -21.64
C SER A 159 -8.99 -40.99 -20.52
N HIS A 160 -8.47 -39.81 -20.86
CA HIS A 160 -7.93 -38.88 -19.90
C HIS A 160 -8.55 -37.50 -20.14
N GLU A 161 -8.79 -36.78 -19.06
CA GLU A 161 -9.21 -35.39 -19.09
C GLU A 161 -8.26 -34.57 -18.22
N ILE A 162 -7.73 -33.48 -18.78
CA ILE A 162 -6.73 -32.66 -18.10
C ILE A 162 -7.44 -31.43 -17.54
N VAL A 163 -7.37 -31.26 -16.22
CA VAL A 163 -7.94 -30.11 -15.52
C VAL A 163 -6.82 -29.26 -14.94
N ASN A 164 -6.97 -27.93 -15.02
CA ASN A 164 -6.03 -26.99 -14.42
C ASN A 164 -6.47 -26.60 -13.00
N LEU A 165 -5.65 -26.96 -12.00
CA LEU A 165 -5.91 -26.72 -10.57
C LEU A 165 -5.24 -25.42 -10.09
N SER A 166 -4.09 -25.06 -10.64
CA SER A 166 -3.33 -23.86 -10.23
C SER A 166 -3.88 -22.56 -10.83
N GLY A 167 -4.65 -22.65 -11.92
CA GLY A 167 -5.26 -21.51 -12.58
C GLY A 167 -6.30 -20.83 -11.69
N VAL A 168 -6.01 -19.59 -11.32
CA VAL A 168 -6.97 -18.70 -10.64
C VAL A 168 -7.90 -18.12 -11.69
N ARG A 169 -9.20 -18.34 -11.51
CA ARG A 169 -10.26 -17.76 -12.33
C ARG A 169 -10.89 -16.61 -11.55
N THR A 170 -11.10 -15.48 -12.23
CA THR A 170 -11.76 -14.32 -11.65
C THR A 170 -13.09 -14.13 -12.36
N LEU A 171 -14.17 -14.16 -11.58
CA LEU A 171 -15.51 -13.89 -12.04
C LEU A 171 -15.96 -12.56 -11.44
N GLU A 172 -16.46 -11.65 -12.28
CA GLU A 172 -17.06 -10.39 -11.83
C GLU A 172 -18.57 -10.52 -11.83
N ILE A 173 -19.20 -10.21 -10.70
CA ILE A 173 -20.65 -10.26 -10.49
C ILE A 173 -21.14 -8.83 -10.25
N GLY A 174 -22.31 -8.49 -10.80
CA GLY A 174 -22.87 -7.13 -10.75
C GLY A 174 -22.50 -6.29 -11.97
N ARG A 175 -22.70 -6.84 -13.17
CA ARG A 175 -22.48 -6.09 -14.43
C ARG A 175 -23.49 -4.93 -14.52
N THR A 176 -23.06 -3.83 -15.14
CA THR A 176 -23.88 -2.62 -15.36
C THR A 176 -24.93 -2.81 -16.47
N THR A 177 -25.45 -4.01 -16.65
CA THR A 177 -26.59 -4.23 -17.53
C THR A 177 -27.82 -3.62 -16.86
N GLN A 178 -28.16 -2.41 -17.26
CA GLN A 178 -29.39 -1.74 -16.84
C GLN A 178 -30.58 -2.52 -17.41
N ILE A 179 -31.49 -2.90 -16.53
CA ILE A 179 -32.76 -3.49 -16.93
C ILE A 179 -33.61 -2.34 -17.50
N LYS A 180 -33.86 -2.36 -18.81
CA LYS A 180 -34.52 -1.27 -19.56
C LYS A 180 -35.89 -0.88 -19.01
N ASP A 181 -36.57 -1.80 -18.32
CA ASP A 181 -37.93 -1.58 -17.80
C ASP A 181 -37.96 -0.86 -16.44
N THR A 182 -36.90 -0.98 -15.63
CA THR A 182 -36.86 -0.44 -14.26
C THR A 182 -35.77 0.61 -14.04
N ASN A 183 -34.85 0.80 -14.99
CA ASN A 183 -33.64 1.61 -14.85
C ASN A 183 -32.76 1.20 -13.64
N LEU A 184 -32.96 0.00 -13.09
CA LEU A 184 -32.16 -0.58 -12.01
C LEU A 184 -31.08 -1.48 -12.61
N LYS A 185 -29.93 -1.55 -11.92
CA LYS A 185 -28.84 -2.44 -12.27
C LYS A 185 -29.20 -3.86 -11.83
N ASP A 186 -28.77 -4.87 -12.58
CA ASP A 186 -28.87 -6.30 -12.18
C ASP A 186 -28.18 -6.59 -10.83
N SER A 187 -27.32 -5.67 -10.42
CA SER A 187 -26.56 -5.63 -9.16
C SER A 187 -27.32 -5.04 -7.97
N SER A 188 -28.56 -4.59 -8.15
CA SER A 188 -29.32 -3.84 -7.14
C SER A 188 -30.06 -4.77 -6.19
N MET A 189 -29.87 -4.57 -4.89
CA MET A 189 -30.39 -5.44 -3.83
C MET A 189 -31.07 -4.63 -2.73
N LEU A 190 -32.04 -5.24 -2.04
CA LEU A 190 -32.72 -4.64 -0.89
C LEU A 190 -32.04 -5.06 0.42
N THR A 191 -31.75 -4.10 1.28
CA THR A 191 -31.21 -4.32 2.62
C THR A 191 -32.32 -4.61 3.64
N GLN A 192 -31.93 -4.96 4.87
CA GLN A 192 -32.88 -5.21 5.98
C GLN A 192 -33.78 -4.01 6.30
N ASP A 193 -33.28 -2.80 6.09
CA ASP A 193 -33.93 -1.52 6.36
C ASP A 193 -34.62 -0.92 5.12
N GLU A 194 -34.98 -1.76 4.15
CA GLU A 194 -35.75 -1.39 2.95
C GLU A 194 -35.04 -0.39 2.02
N ASN A 195 -33.71 -0.27 2.14
CA ASN A 195 -32.90 0.55 1.25
C ASN A 195 -32.38 -0.28 0.07
N ILE A 196 -32.31 0.35 -1.10
CA ILE A 196 -31.75 -0.26 -2.30
C ILE A 196 -30.25 0.07 -2.34
N VAL A 197 -29.41 -0.93 -2.61
CA VAL A 197 -27.96 -0.79 -2.77
C VAL A 197 -27.46 -1.53 -4.00
N ASP A 198 -26.55 -0.91 -4.74
CA ASP A 198 -25.85 -1.54 -5.86
C ASP A 198 -24.53 -2.14 -5.36
N VAL A 199 -24.37 -3.47 -5.49
CA VAL A 199 -23.21 -4.20 -4.94
C VAL A 199 -22.38 -4.87 -6.02
N ARG A 200 -21.17 -4.38 -6.27
CA ARG A 200 -20.22 -4.95 -7.24
C ARG A 200 -19.08 -5.66 -6.55
N PHE A 201 -18.79 -6.88 -6.97
CA PHE A 201 -17.73 -7.68 -6.38
C PHE A 201 -17.14 -8.67 -7.39
N SER A 202 -15.91 -9.09 -7.13
CA SER A 202 -15.24 -10.15 -7.88
C SER A 202 -14.91 -11.34 -7.00
N VAL A 203 -15.19 -12.53 -7.52
CA VAL A 203 -14.90 -13.81 -6.86
C VAL A 203 -13.71 -14.44 -7.56
N GLN A 204 -12.66 -14.70 -6.79
CA GLN A 204 -11.51 -15.45 -7.26
C GLN A 204 -11.58 -16.88 -6.73
N TYR A 205 -11.51 -17.85 -7.63
CA TYR A 205 -11.62 -19.26 -7.29
C TYR A 205 -10.63 -20.13 -8.06
N ASN A 206 -10.35 -21.31 -7.51
CA ASN A 206 -9.60 -22.35 -8.18
C ASN A 206 -10.28 -23.71 -8.00
N ILE A 207 -9.80 -24.71 -8.76
CA ILE A 207 -10.32 -26.07 -8.68
C ILE A 207 -9.52 -26.82 -7.61
N ALA A 208 -10.21 -27.30 -6.59
CA ALA A 208 -9.63 -28.04 -5.48
C ALA A 208 -9.61 -29.55 -5.75
N ASN A 209 -10.75 -30.10 -6.18
CA ASN A 209 -10.90 -31.51 -6.48
C ASN A 209 -11.31 -31.70 -7.95
N PRO A 210 -10.42 -32.20 -8.82
CA PRO A 210 -10.72 -32.38 -10.23
C PRO A 210 -11.73 -33.51 -10.49
N VAL A 211 -11.88 -34.47 -9.58
CA VAL A 211 -12.89 -35.53 -9.70
C VAL A 211 -14.27 -34.94 -9.50
N ASP A 212 -14.48 -34.27 -8.37
CA ASP A 212 -15.78 -33.70 -8.04
C ASP A 212 -16.23 -32.67 -9.10
N TYR A 213 -15.27 -31.90 -9.60
CA TYR A 213 -15.46 -30.91 -10.66
C TYR A 213 -15.94 -31.51 -12.00
N LEU A 214 -15.48 -32.71 -12.38
CA LEU A 214 -15.87 -33.34 -13.65
C LEU A 214 -17.17 -34.13 -13.56
N PHE A 215 -17.47 -34.72 -12.40
CA PHE A 215 -18.60 -35.66 -12.25
C PHE A 215 -19.88 -35.05 -11.68
N TYR A 216 -19.76 -34.06 -10.78
CA TYR A 216 -20.94 -33.44 -10.14
C TYR A 216 -21.35 -32.13 -10.80
N ASN A 217 -20.46 -31.49 -11.55
CA ASN A 217 -20.79 -30.31 -12.33
C ASN A 217 -21.10 -30.70 -13.78
N ARG A 218 -22.20 -30.17 -14.32
CA ARG A 218 -22.56 -30.33 -15.73
C ARG A 218 -21.73 -29.36 -16.55
N THR A 219 -20.44 -29.67 -16.67
CA THR A 219 -19.41 -28.81 -17.26
C THR A 219 -19.30 -29.02 -18.78
N ASP A 220 -20.42 -29.01 -19.51
CA ASP A 220 -20.37 -28.93 -20.97
C ASP A 220 -19.99 -27.48 -21.36
N ARG A 221 -18.70 -27.14 -21.23
CA ARG A 221 -18.05 -25.88 -21.66
C ARG A 221 -18.62 -24.58 -21.07
N GLY A 222 -18.33 -24.29 -19.78
CA GLY A 222 -18.51 -22.96 -19.18
C GLY A 222 -19.52 -22.87 -18.02
N GLY A 223 -20.09 -24.01 -17.59
CA GLY A 223 -21.06 -24.05 -16.49
C GLY A 223 -20.48 -23.81 -15.09
N ASP A 224 -19.15 -23.82 -14.92
CA ASP A 224 -18.50 -23.49 -13.65
C ASP A 224 -18.69 -22.02 -13.27
N GLU A 225 -18.56 -21.12 -14.26
CA GLU A 225 -18.86 -19.70 -14.07
C GLU A 225 -20.32 -19.48 -13.65
N GLU A 226 -21.27 -20.20 -14.25
CA GLU A 226 -22.69 -20.07 -13.95
C GLU A 226 -23.01 -20.52 -12.52
N LEU A 227 -22.52 -21.68 -12.08
CA LEU A 227 -22.73 -22.17 -10.71
C LEU A 227 -22.11 -21.22 -9.67
N VAL A 228 -20.89 -20.73 -9.92
CA VAL A 228 -20.24 -19.77 -9.02
C VAL A 228 -21.01 -18.44 -9.04
N THR A 229 -21.51 -17.99 -10.20
CA THR A 229 -22.36 -16.78 -10.31
C THR A 229 -23.62 -16.94 -9.48
N GLN A 230 -24.37 -18.04 -9.65
CA GLN A 230 -25.61 -18.29 -8.92
C GLN A 230 -25.40 -18.41 -7.40
N ALA A 231 -24.34 -19.12 -6.98
CA ALA A 231 -23.96 -19.21 -5.58
C ALA A 231 -23.59 -17.84 -5.00
N ALA A 232 -22.78 -17.07 -5.73
CA ALA A 232 -22.38 -15.71 -5.37
C ALA A 232 -23.56 -14.75 -5.25
N GLU A 233 -24.48 -14.76 -6.22
CA GLU A 233 -25.69 -13.95 -6.19
C GLU A 233 -26.63 -14.34 -5.04
N THR A 234 -26.74 -15.63 -4.74
CA THR A 234 -27.55 -16.10 -3.60
C THR A 234 -26.94 -15.66 -2.28
N SER A 235 -25.63 -15.83 -2.11
CA SER A 235 -24.90 -15.41 -0.91
C SER A 235 -24.92 -13.89 -0.71
N VAL A 236 -24.76 -13.09 -1.77
CA VAL A 236 -24.81 -11.64 -1.65
C VAL A 236 -26.22 -11.18 -1.30
N ARG A 237 -27.26 -11.78 -1.90
CA ARG A 237 -28.67 -11.50 -1.54
C ARG A 237 -28.97 -11.83 -0.08
N GLU A 238 -28.48 -12.96 0.42
CA GLU A 238 -28.64 -13.34 1.83
C GLU A 238 -27.95 -12.34 2.77
N ILE A 239 -26.68 -12.02 2.49
CA ILE A 239 -25.88 -11.16 3.37
C ILE A 239 -26.41 -9.72 3.35
N VAL A 240 -26.69 -9.15 2.18
CA VAL A 240 -27.21 -7.79 2.06
C VAL A 240 -28.62 -7.70 2.68
N GLY A 241 -29.50 -8.68 2.43
CA GLY A 241 -30.85 -8.67 3.00
C GLY A 241 -30.92 -8.85 4.51
N ARG A 242 -29.88 -9.44 5.14
CA ARG A 242 -29.79 -9.60 6.60
C ARG A 242 -29.12 -8.44 7.32
N ASN A 243 -28.48 -7.53 6.58
CA ASN A 243 -27.76 -6.39 7.14
C ASN A 243 -28.44 -5.07 6.78
N LYS A 244 -28.24 -4.05 7.62
CA LYS A 244 -28.68 -2.68 7.34
C LYS A 244 -27.75 -2.02 6.34
N MET A 245 -28.23 -1.01 5.62
CA MET A 245 -27.44 -0.26 4.63
C MET A 245 -26.12 0.25 5.20
N ASP A 246 -26.15 0.89 6.38
CA ASP A 246 -24.95 1.45 7.01
C ASP A 246 -23.89 0.39 7.32
N ALA A 247 -24.30 -0.83 7.68
CA ALA A 247 -23.39 -1.94 7.91
C ALA A 247 -22.73 -2.39 6.59
N VAL A 248 -23.50 -2.49 5.50
CA VAL A 248 -22.94 -2.90 4.20
C VAL A 248 -22.04 -1.81 3.58
N LEU A 249 -22.34 -0.52 3.83
CA LEU A 249 -21.57 0.61 3.31
C LEU A 249 -20.31 0.94 4.15
N TYR A 250 -20.44 0.94 5.47
CA TYR A 250 -19.44 1.48 6.39
C TYR A 250 -18.79 0.43 7.29
N GLU A 251 -19.48 -0.67 7.66
CA GLU A 251 -18.76 -1.78 8.31
C GLU A 251 -17.85 -2.46 7.29
N GLY A 252 -16.65 -2.81 7.74
CA GLY A 252 -15.52 -3.13 6.88
C GLY A 252 -15.90 -4.07 5.72
N ARG A 253 -15.68 -3.59 4.49
CA ARG A 253 -15.84 -4.37 3.24
C ARG A 253 -15.14 -5.73 3.33
N ASP A 254 -14.08 -5.82 4.12
CA ASP A 254 -13.34 -7.04 4.43
C ASP A 254 -14.15 -8.06 5.26
N ALA A 255 -14.99 -7.60 6.19
CA ALA A 255 -15.90 -8.47 6.95
C ALA A 255 -16.99 -9.04 6.04
N VAL A 256 -17.59 -8.19 5.20
CA VAL A 256 -18.58 -8.63 4.18
C VAL A 256 -17.94 -9.61 3.19
N GLY A 257 -16.74 -9.31 2.69
CA GLY A 257 -16.01 -10.18 1.77
C GLY A 257 -15.68 -11.56 2.37
N ARG A 258 -15.29 -11.61 3.65
CA ARG A 258 -15.05 -12.88 4.36
C ARG A 258 -16.33 -13.70 4.55
N ASN A 259 -17.41 -13.05 4.97
CA ASN A 259 -18.71 -13.72 5.13
C ASN A 259 -19.25 -14.22 3.78
N LEU A 260 -19.05 -13.45 2.71
CA LEU A 260 -19.43 -13.85 1.35
C LEU A 260 -18.61 -15.07 0.90
N ALA A 261 -17.30 -15.06 1.11
CA ALA A 261 -16.44 -16.19 0.77
C ALA A 261 -16.87 -17.47 1.50
N GLU A 262 -17.21 -17.38 2.79
CA GLU A 262 -17.69 -18.52 3.58
C GLU A 262 -19.06 -19.02 3.10
N SER A 263 -20.01 -18.10 2.85
CA SER A 263 -21.35 -18.46 2.36
C SER A 263 -21.29 -19.12 0.98
N ILE A 264 -20.52 -18.56 0.05
CA ILE A 264 -20.32 -19.14 -1.29
C ILE A 264 -19.68 -20.52 -1.18
N GLN A 265 -18.63 -20.66 -0.36
CA GLN A 265 -17.98 -21.95 -0.16
C GLN A 265 -18.95 -22.98 0.44
N ARG A 266 -19.84 -22.58 1.36
CA ARG A 266 -20.86 -23.45 1.95
C ARG A 266 -21.82 -24.00 0.89
N ILE A 267 -22.32 -23.14 0.00
CA ILE A 267 -23.21 -23.52 -1.10
C ILE A 267 -22.48 -24.45 -2.08
N LEU A 268 -21.26 -24.09 -2.52
CA LEU A 268 -20.48 -24.89 -3.46
C LEU A 268 -20.08 -26.26 -2.89
N SER A 269 -19.80 -26.32 -1.59
CA SER A 269 -19.49 -27.58 -0.89
C SER A 269 -20.72 -28.48 -0.76
N ALA A 270 -21.91 -27.91 -0.56
CA ALA A 270 -23.16 -28.67 -0.53
C ALA A 270 -23.46 -29.33 -1.89
N TYR A 271 -23.18 -28.63 -3.00
CA TYR A 271 -23.29 -29.17 -4.35
C TYR A 271 -22.11 -30.05 -4.77
N LYS A 272 -21.07 -30.20 -3.94
CA LYS A 272 -19.86 -30.97 -4.23
C LYS A 272 -19.23 -30.58 -5.57
N THR A 273 -19.11 -29.29 -5.85
CA THR A 273 -18.58 -28.80 -7.14
C THR A 273 -17.06 -28.98 -7.29
N GLY A 274 -16.34 -29.31 -6.22
CA GLY A 274 -14.87 -29.38 -6.23
C GLY A 274 -14.18 -28.03 -6.40
N ILE A 275 -14.93 -26.91 -6.32
CA ILE A 275 -14.41 -25.54 -6.43
C ILE A 275 -14.07 -25.00 -5.04
N ARG A 276 -12.94 -24.29 -4.95
CA ARG A 276 -12.53 -23.55 -3.74
C ARG A 276 -12.47 -22.06 -4.04
N ILE A 277 -13.13 -21.28 -3.20
CA ILE A 277 -13.04 -19.83 -3.21
C ILE A 277 -11.73 -19.42 -2.52
N LEU A 278 -10.93 -18.59 -3.20
CA LEU A 278 -9.69 -18.05 -2.66
C LEU A 278 -9.94 -16.73 -1.95
N SER A 279 -10.62 -15.81 -2.63
CA SER A 279 -10.98 -14.52 -2.08
C SER A 279 -12.17 -13.93 -2.80
N VAL A 280 -12.91 -13.09 -2.07
CA VAL A 280 -13.95 -12.25 -2.64
C VAL A 280 -13.54 -10.81 -2.38
N ASN A 281 -13.49 -10.02 -3.44
CA ASN A 281 -13.20 -8.60 -3.35
C ASN A 281 -14.47 -7.78 -3.64
N VAL A 282 -14.96 -7.09 -2.63
CA VAL A 282 -16.10 -6.17 -2.74
C VAL A 282 -15.59 -4.83 -3.28
N GLN A 283 -15.84 -4.56 -4.56
CA GLN A 283 -15.32 -3.38 -5.25
C GLN A 283 -16.08 -2.13 -4.82
N SER A 284 -17.40 -2.16 -4.89
CA SER A 284 -18.23 -0.97 -4.72
C SER A 284 -19.60 -1.35 -4.15
N VAL A 285 -20.01 -0.66 -3.08
CA VAL A 285 -21.37 -0.70 -2.52
C VAL A 285 -21.81 0.76 -2.49
N GLN A 286 -22.86 1.09 -3.23
CA GLN A 286 -23.37 2.46 -3.31
C GLN A 286 -24.91 2.47 -3.33
N PRO A 287 -25.53 3.52 -2.79
CA PRO A 287 -26.92 3.82 -3.11
C PRO A 287 -27.11 4.04 -4.63
N PRO A 288 -28.33 3.84 -5.16
CA PRO A 288 -28.66 4.16 -6.53
C PRO A 288 -28.37 5.62 -6.87
N GLU A 289 -27.95 5.86 -8.11
CA GLU A 289 -27.55 7.20 -8.59
C GLU A 289 -28.67 8.24 -8.43
N GLN A 290 -29.95 7.82 -8.47
CA GLN A 290 -31.10 8.72 -8.35
C GLN A 290 -31.22 9.36 -6.95
N VAL A 291 -30.74 8.70 -5.90
CA VAL A 291 -30.88 9.15 -4.50
C VAL A 291 -29.56 9.62 -3.88
N GLN A 292 -28.44 9.42 -4.57
CA GLN A 292 -27.10 9.71 -4.07
C GLN A 292 -26.95 11.16 -3.58
N ALA A 293 -27.45 12.14 -4.34
CA ALA A 293 -27.36 13.55 -3.96
C ALA A 293 -28.04 13.88 -2.62
N ALA A 294 -29.17 13.22 -2.32
CA ALA A 294 -29.88 13.43 -1.06
C ALA A 294 -29.14 12.77 0.12
N PHE A 295 -28.54 11.60 -0.09
CA PHE A 295 -27.70 10.94 0.92
C PHE A 295 -26.42 11.73 1.24
N ASP A 296 -25.79 12.29 0.22
CA ASP A 296 -24.63 13.15 0.38
C ASP A 296 -24.99 14.41 1.19
N ASP A 297 -26.18 14.98 0.96
CA ASP A 297 -26.67 16.14 1.72
C ASP A 297 -26.92 15.80 3.20
N VAL A 298 -27.55 14.66 3.51
CA VAL A 298 -27.74 14.21 4.91
C VAL A 298 -26.40 13.97 5.61
N THR A 299 -25.44 13.35 4.91
CA THR A 299 -24.10 13.10 5.45
C THR A 299 -23.38 14.42 5.73
N LYS A 300 -23.45 15.36 4.80
CA LYS A 300 -22.89 16.71 4.95
C LYS A 300 -23.53 17.45 6.10
N ALA A 301 -24.85 17.43 6.22
CA ALA A 301 -25.57 18.04 7.32
C ALA A 301 -25.19 17.41 8.68
N GLY A 302 -24.99 16.09 8.73
CA GLY A 302 -24.48 15.39 9.90
C GLY A 302 -23.08 15.86 10.31
N GLN A 303 -22.16 16.00 9.34
CA GLN A 303 -20.82 16.53 9.57
C GLN A 303 -20.84 18.00 10.01
N ASP A 304 -21.68 18.83 9.40
CA ASP A 304 -21.83 20.23 9.76
C ASP A 304 -22.42 20.38 11.17
N ARG A 305 -23.36 19.52 11.56
CA ARG A 305 -23.86 19.43 12.94
C ARG A 305 -22.75 19.10 13.93
N GLU A 306 -21.95 18.07 13.66
CA GLU A 306 -20.87 17.66 14.56
C GLU A 306 -19.79 18.75 14.66
N ARG A 307 -19.49 19.41 13.55
CA ARG A 307 -18.61 20.58 13.51
C ARG A 307 -19.16 21.72 14.38
N ALA A 308 -20.43 22.08 14.24
CA ALA A 308 -21.05 23.14 15.03
C ALA A 308 -21.06 22.83 16.54
N ILE A 309 -21.29 21.56 16.91
CA ILE A 309 -21.19 21.11 18.31
C ILE A 309 -19.74 21.26 18.81
N SER A 310 -18.77 20.82 18.02
CA SER A 310 -17.34 20.89 18.36
C SER A 310 -16.85 22.34 18.50
N GLU A 311 -17.27 23.23 17.61
CA GLU A 311 -16.98 24.67 17.67
C GLU A 311 -17.62 25.34 18.89
N GLY A 312 -18.88 25.00 19.20
CA GLY A 312 -19.56 25.48 20.39
C GLY A 312 -18.86 25.04 21.69
N GLN A 313 -18.44 23.78 21.76
CA GLN A 313 -17.65 23.27 22.89
C GLN A 313 -16.29 23.97 22.99
N ALA A 314 -15.59 24.17 21.86
CA ALA A 314 -14.32 24.89 21.84
C ALA A 314 -14.49 26.34 22.34
N TYR A 315 -15.54 27.03 21.91
CA TYR A 315 -15.84 28.39 22.37
C TYR A 315 -16.12 28.45 23.87
N ALA A 316 -16.95 27.53 24.40
CA ALA A 316 -17.21 27.44 25.83
C ALA A 316 -15.94 27.16 26.64
N ASN A 317 -15.10 26.24 26.13
CA ASN A 317 -13.82 25.87 26.73
C ASN A 317 -12.78 27.00 26.66
N ASP A 318 -12.92 27.98 25.76
CA ASP A 318 -12.03 29.15 25.71
C ASP A 318 -12.55 30.30 26.61
N VAL A 319 -13.83 30.65 26.50
CA VAL A 319 -14.41 31.81 27.17
C VAL A 319 -14.50 31.62 28.68
N VAL A 320 -14.96 30.46 29.15
CA VAL A 320 -15.18 30.23 30.59
C VAL A 320 -13.87 30.28 31.38
N PRO A 321 -12.78 29.61 30.98
CA PRO A 321 -11.50 29.72 31.68
C PRO A 321 -10.89 31.11 31.59
N ARG A 322 -10.98 31.80 30.44
CA ARG A 322 -10.49 33.18 30.31
C ARG A 322 -11.21 34.12 31.27
N ALA A 323 -12.55 34.04 31.34
CA ALA A 323 -13.35 34.87 32.25
C ALA A 323 -13.04 34.56 33.73
N LYS A 324 -12.84 33.29 34.10
CA LYS A 324 -12.39 32.91 35.44
C LYS A 324 -11.00 33.45 35.76
N GLY A 325 -10.07 33.38 34.79
CA GLY A 325 -8.72 33.91 34.94
C GLY A 325 -8.67 35.43 35.09
N THR A 326 -9.48 36.17 34.33
CA THR A 326 -9.58 37.63 34.48
C THR A 326 -10.22 38.03 35.82
N ALA A 327 -11.26 37.32 36.26
CA ALA A 327 -11.88 37.54 37.55
C ALA A 327 -10.90 37.27 38.71
N ALA A 328 -10.16 36.16 38.65
CA ALA A 328 -9.13 35.84 39.63
C ALA A 328 -8.03 36.91 39.66
N ARG A 329 -7.50 37.31 38.49
CA ARG A 329 -6.50 38.38 38.37
C ARG A 329 -6.98 39.69 39.00
N LEU A 330 -8.20 40.11 38.71
CA LEU A 330 -8.77 41.34 39.28
C LEU A 330 -8.90 41.24 40.81
N GLY A 331 -9.29 40.07 41.32
CA GLY A 331 -9.33 39.79 42.76
C GLY A 331 -7.95 39.94 43.41
N GLU A 332 -6.91 39.34 42.83
CA GLU A 332 -5.54 39.45 43.32
C GLU A 332 -4.99 40.87 43.22
N GLU A 333 -5.29 41.60 42.15
CA GLU A 333 -4.92 43.02 41.99
C GLU A 333 -5.58 43.90 43.07
N ALA A 334 -6.85 43.66 43.38
CA ALA A 334 -7.57 44.37 44.43
C ALA A 334 -7.01 44.06 45.83
N GLN A 335 -6.67 42.79 46.10
CA GLN A 335 -6.01 42.39 47.35
C GLN A 335 -4.62 43.02 47.48
N GLY A 336 -3.82 43.01 46.40
CA GLY A 336 -2.53 43.67 46.34
C GLY A 336 -2.62 45.19 46.55
N TYR A 337 -3.64 45.85 45.97
CA TYR A 337 -3.89 47.27 46.21
C TYR A 337 -4.26 47.54 47.68
N LYS A 338 -5.18 46.76 48.26
CA LYS A 338 -5.55 46.86 49.68
C LYS A 338 -4.33 46.71 50.59
N ALA A 339 -3.53 45.66 50.37
CA ALA A 339 -2.32 45.42 51.15
C ALA A 339 -1.31 46.58 51.02
N ARG A 340 -1.13 47.13 49.80
CA ARG A 340 -0.28 48.29 49.56
C ARG A 340 -0.75 49.53 50.32
N VAL A 341 -2.07 49.80 50.32
CA VAL A 341 -2.64 50.96 51.03
C VAL A 341 -2.46 50.81 52.54
N ILE A 342 -2.74 49.61 53.09
CA ILE A 342 -2.54 49.33 54.52
C ILE A 342 -1.07 49.49 54.90
N ALA A 343 -0.15 48.83 54.18
CA ALA A 343 1.27 48.89 54.47
C ALA A 343 1.82 50.32 54.35
N ARG A 344 1.33 51.13 53.40
CA ARG A 344 1.68 52.53 53.28
C ARG A 344 1.18 53.35 54.48
N ALA A 345 -0.08 53.17 54.87
CA ALA A 345 -0.66 53.86 56.02
C ALA A 345 0.07 53.49 57.34
N GLU A 346 0.38 52.21 57.54
CA GLU A 346 1.17 51.74 58.68
C GLU A 346 2.59 52.30 58.67
N GLY A 347 3.25 52.33 57.50
CA GLY A 347 4.57 52.92 57.33
C GLY A 347 4.60 54.43 57.62
N ASP A 348 3.59 55.16 57.13
CA ASP A 348 3.43 56.59 57.39
C ASP A 348 3.13 56.87 58.88
N ALA A 349 2.28 56.05 59.51
CA ALA A 349 1.99 56.16 60.94
C ALA A 349 3.22 55.84 61.81
N ALA A 350 3.97 54.80 61.48
CA ALA A 350 5.21 54.44 62.17
C ALA A 350 6.28 55.54 62.03
N ARG A 351 6.39 56.14 60.83
CA ARG A 351 7.25 57.30 60.58
C ARG A 351 6.81 58.52 61.39
N PHE A 352 5.51 58.79 61.46
CA PHE A 352 4.99 59.89 62.27
C PHE A 352 5.29 59.69 63.76
N ALA A 353 5.06 58.48 64.28
CA ALA A 353 5.32 58.15 65.68
C ALA A 353 6.80 58.26 66.06
N SER A 354 7.72 57.89 65.16
CA SER A 354 9.16 58.05 65.40
C SER A 354 9.56 59.54 65.42
N VAL A 355 9.06 60.33 64.47
CA VAL A 355 9.30 61.78 64.43
C VAL A 355 8.70 62.50 65.64
N GLN A 356 7.48 62.16 66.05
CA GLN A 356 6.84 62.74 67.23
C GLN A 356 7.66 62.52 68.50
N ARG A 357 8.22 61.32 68.67
CA ARG A 357 9.05 60.98 69.84
C ARG A 357 10.31 61.85 69.92
N GLU A 358 10.96 62.12 68.79
CA GLU A 358 12.14 63.00 68.76
C GLU A 358 11.75 64.47 68.88
N TYR A 359 10.64 64.89 68.27
CA TYR A 359 10.10 66.24 68.41
C TYR A 359 9.79 66.59 69.87
N ALA A 360 9.27 65.64 70.66
CA ALA A 360 9.01 65.81 72.08
C ALA A 360 10.28 66.07 72.91
N LYS A 361 11.45 65.59 72.46
CA LYS A 361 12.73 65.85 73.14
C LYS A 361 13.31 67.22 72.78
N ALA A 362 13.21 67.64 71.51
CA ALA A 362 13.82 68.89 71.04
C ALA A 362 13.01 69.54 69.89
N PRO A 363 12.00 70.37 70.20
CA PRO A 363 11.01 70.81 69.22
C PRO A 363 11.54 71.80 68.15
N GLN A 364 12.48 72.70 68.49
CA GLN A 364 12.97 73.70 67.53
C GLN A 364 13.85 73.07 66.43
N VAL A 365 14.86 72.30 66.82
CA VAL A 365 15.78 71.64 65.86
C VAL A 365 15.07 70.65 64.94
N THR A 366 14.07 69.92 65.44
CA THR A 366 13.30 68.98 64.59
C THR A 366 12.44 69.71 63.57
N ARG A 367 11.83 70.87 63.90
CA ARG A 367 11.06 71.66 62.93
C ARG A 367 11.92 72.27 61.84
N ASP A 368 13.04 72.88 62.23
CA ASP A 368 13.95 73.49 61.27
C ASP A 368 14.54 72.43 60.33
N ARG A 369 14.87 71.25 60.88
CA ARG A 369 15.33 70.11 60.07
C ARG A 369 14.27 69.62 59.08
N ILE A 370 13.03 69.38 59.52
CA ILE A 370 11.95 68.94 58.62
C ILE A 370 11.69 70.00 57.54
N TYR A 371 11.72 71.28 57.90
CA TYR A 371 11.54 72.37 56.93
C TYR A 371 12.67 72.40 55.90
N LEU A 372 13.92 72.31 56.34
CA LEU A 372 15.06 72.30 55.42
C LEU A 372 15.10 71.03 54.55
N GLU A 373 14.79 69.85 55.09
CA GLU A 373 14.69 68.60 54.32
C GLU A 373 13.55 68.67 53.30
N THR A 374 12.36 69.13 53.69
CA THR A 374 11.23 69.28 52.74
C THR A 374 11.50 70.35 51.69
N MET A 375 12.14 71.47 52.04
CA MET A 375 12.58 72.47 51.07
C MET A 375 13.66 71.90 50.14
N GLN A 376 14.60 71.10 50.65
CA GLN A 376 15.61 70.41 49.84
C GLN A 376 14.96 69.42 48.85
N ASP A 377 13.96 68.65 49.30
CA ASP A 377 13.20 67.72 48.45
C ASP A 377 12.38 68.46 47.39
N ILE A 378 11.73 69.58 47.76
CA ILE A 378 10.98 70.40 46.80
C ILE A 378 11.94 71.05 45.80
N TYR A 379 13.04 71.67 46.27
CA TYR A 379 13.99 72.34 45.38
C TYR A 379 14.75 71.37 44.46
N SER A 380 15.00 70.13 44.90
CA SER A 380 15.60 69.10 44.05
C SER A 380 14.63 68.58 42.97
N ASN A 381 13.33 68.52 43.27
CA ASN A 381 12.31 68.08 42.32
C ASN A 381 11.66 69.24 41.52
N SER A 382 11.97 70.49 41.85
CA SER A 382 11.46 71.66 41.12
C SER A 382 12.44 72.08 40.02
N THR A 383 11.95 72.21 38.78
CA THR A 383 12.78 72.65 37.67
C THR A 383 12.93 74.18 37.69
N LYS A 384 14.15 74.68 37.92
CA LYS A 384 14.46 76.12 37.93
C LYS A 384 14.56 76.67 36.51
N VAL A 385 13.66 77.60 36.16
CA VAL A 385 13.69 78.33 34.88
C VAL A 385 14.09 79.78 35.17
N MET A 386 15.23 80.23 34.64
CA MET A 386 15.67 81.62 34.73
C MET A 386 15.32 82.38 33.44
N VAL A 387 14.78 83.59 33.57
CA VAL A 387 14.41 84.48 32.46
C VAL A 387 15.26 85.75 32.58
N ASP A 388 16.14 86.00 31.61
CA ASP A 388 16.90 87.26 31.50
C ASP A 388 16.06 88.28 30.72
N GLN A 389 15.69 89.39 31.37
CA GLN A 389 14.77 90.40 30.82
C GLN A 389 15.51 91.66 30.35
N SER A 390 16.68 91.50 29.72
CA SER A 390 17.48 92.64 29.28
C SER A 390 17.23 93.10 27.84
N ASN A 391 16.43 92.40 27.01
CA ASN A 391 15.85 92.98 25.78
C ASN A 391 14.65 92.16 25.29
N GLY A 392 13.53 92.83 25.02
CA GLY A 392 12.27 92.20 24.64
C GLY A 392 12.38 91.32 23.39
N SER A 393 12.22 90.01 23.56
CA SER A 393 11.87 89.07 22.51
C SER A 393 11.20 87.83 23.12
N LEU A 394 10.19 87.31 22.42
CA LEU A 394 9.15 86.39 22.85
C LEU A 394 9.63 85.20 23.70
N LEU A 395 9.03 85.05 24.89
CA LEU A 395 9.20 83.91 25.79
C LEU A 395 8.61 82.64 25.16
N TYR A 396 9.45 81.80 24.54
CA TYR A 396 9.08 80.44 24.16
C TYR A 396 9.51 79.48 25.28
N LEU A 397 8.53 79.02 26.07
CA LEU A 397 8.72 77.97 27.07
C LEU A 397 8.36 76.61 26.43
N PRO A 398 9.34 75.76 26.06
CA PRO A 398 9.06 74.41 25.58
C PRO A 398 8.71 73.51 26.76
N LEU A 399 7.46 73.57 27.21
CA LEU A 399 6.91 72.71 28.28
C LEU A 399 7.13 71.21 28.01
N ASP A 400 7.12 70.82 26.73
CA ASP A 400 7.23 69.42 26.30
C ASP A 400 8.61 68.79 26.60
N LYS A 401 9.70 69.57 26.50
CA LYS A 401 11.06 69.08 26.79
C LYS A 401 11.35 69.02 28.30
N LEU A 402 10.74 69.90 29.09
CA LEU A 402 10.85 69.93 30.55
C LEU A 402 10.12 68.73 31.19
N ILE A 403 8.99 68.31 30.62
CA ILE A 403 8.25 67.11 31.06
C ILE A 403 9.01 65.82 30.67
N ALA A 404 9.66 65.79 29.51
CA ALA A 404 10.48 64.64 29.10
C ALA A 404 11.74 64.45 29.97
N GLN A 405 12.37 65.54 30.42
CA GLN A 405 13.59 65.47 31.23
C GLN A 405 13.33 65.05 32.69
N THR A 406 12.15 65.35 33.24
CA THR A 406 11.72 64.93 34.58
C THR A 406 11.28 63.46 34.65
N GLN A 407 10.88 62.84 33.53
CA GLN A 407 10.59 61.41 33.46
C GLN A 407 11.85 60.52 33.29
N GLY A 408 12.98 61.08 32.84
CA GLY A 408 14.21 60.32 32.61
C GLY A 408 14.94 59.83 33.88
N ASP A 409 14.77 60.51 35.02
CA ASP A 409 15.52 60.22 36.25
C ASP A 409 14.86 59.21 37.20
N THR A 410 13.60 58.81 36.97
CA THR A 410 12.92 57.78 37.80
C THR A 410 13.13 56.35 37.30
N SER A 411 13.84 56.15 36.19
CA SER A 411 14.23 54.84 35.66
C SER A 411 15.74 54.62 35.75
N ARG A 412 16.29 54.52 36.97
CA ARG A 412 17.62 53.95 37.21
C ARG A 412 17.52 52.82 38.22
N PRO A 413 17.72 51.54 37.82
CA PRO A 413 17.77 50.43 38.77
C PRO A 413 18.99 50.59 39.69
N ALA A 414 18.78 50.37 40.99
CA ALA A 414 19.85 50.29 41.99
C ALA A 414 20.77 49.10 41.69
N ALA A 415 22.05 49.38 41.44
CA ALA A 415 23.11 48.38 41.40
C ALA A 415 23.63 48.13 42.83
N ALA A 416 23.64 46.86 43.25
CA ALA A 416 24.21 46.42 44.52
C ALA A 416 25.76 46.30 44.44
N PRO A 417 26.53 46.57 45.52
CA PRO A 417 27.98 46.40 45.55
C PRO A 417 28.41 45.01 46.04
N GLY A 418 29.52 44.51 45.51
CA GLY A 418 30.12 43.23 45.90
C GLY A 418 31.02 43.30 47.14
N ALA A 419 31.19 42.14 47.80
CA ALA A 419 32.30 41.82 48.70
C ALA A 419 32.58 40.30 48.69
N SER A 420 33.85 39.96 48.85
CA SER A 420 34.54 38.68 48.58
C SER A 420 34.56 37.65 49.72
N ALA A 421 34.63 36.36 49.33
CA ALA A 421 35.24 35.15 49.95
C ALA A 421 34.88 34.80 51.42
N GLN A 422 34.56 33.56 51.84
CA GLN A 422 35.35 32.31 51.75
C GLN A 422 34.56 31.14 52.40
N ASP A 423 34.84 29.91 51.93
CA ASP A 423 34.92 28.63 52.69
C ASP A 423 33.91 27.46 52.43
N SER A 424 34.54 26.32 52.10
CA SER A 424 34.24 24.88 52.32
C SER A 424 32.96 24.17 51.85
N GLY A 425 33.16 23.15 50.99
CA GLY A 425 32.77 21.76 51.31
C GLY A 425 31.70 21.04 50.47
N SER A 426 32.13 19.95 49.78
CA SER A 426 31.38 18.77 49.25
C SER A 426 30.39 18.96 48.07
N ALA A 427 30.69 18.44 46.86
CA ALA A 427 30.37 17.09 46.32
C ALA A 427 28.88 16.97 45.92
N GLN A 428 28.40 16.63 44.72
CA GLN A 428 28.75 15.66 43.67
C GLN A 428 27.96 16.01 42.37
N GLY A 429 28.38 15.48 41.21
CA GLY A 429 27.47 15.19 40.07
C GLY A 429 27.79 15.89 38.73
N VAL A 430 28.52 15.20 37.85
CA VAL A 430 28.84 15.53 36.44
C VAL A 430 27.99 14.57 35.54
N PRO A 431 27.96 14.64 34.19
CA PRO A 431 27.23 15.54 33.27
C PRO A 431 26.41 14.74 32.21
N THR A 432 25.86 15.40 31.18
CA THR A 432 25.73 14.86 29.79
C THR A 432 25.35 15.98 28.78
N PRO A 433 25.55 15.82 27.45
CA PRO A 433 26.45 16.72 26.71
C PRO A 433 25.90 17.40 25.42
N SER A 434 26.62 18.44 25.03
CA SER A 434 26.92 19.07 23.71
C SER A 434 26.21 18.70 22.37
N ASN A 435 25.64 19.74 21.73
CA ASN A 435 25.75 20.25 20.32
C ASN A 435 25.33 19.39 19.08
N PRO A 436 25.15 19.97 17.85
CA PRO A 436 24.95 21.37 17.41
C PRO A 436 23.79 21.58 16.38
N SER A 437 23.56 22.85 16.00
CA SER A 437 22.70 23.36 14.90
C SER A 437 22.99 22.77 13.50
N PRO A 438 22.05 22.90 12.53
CA PRO A 438 22.26 23.92 11.49
C PRO A 438 21.00 24.71 11.07
N ALA A 439 21.26 25.75 10.29
CA ALA A 439 20.44 26.91 9.98
C ALA A 439 19.54 26.78 8.72
N ASN A 440 18.64 27.77 8.60
CA ASN A 440 17.94 28.31 7.42
C ASN A 440 16.79 27.50 6.81
N ASP A 441 15.56 28.01 7.00
CA ASP A 441 14.67 28.46 5.91
C ASP A 441 13.35 29.00 6.48
N ALA A 442 13.29 30.31 6.65
CA ALA A 442 12.05 31.05 6.85
C ALA A 442 12.12 32.30 5.98
N ASP A 443 11.14 32.43 5.07
CA ASP A 443 10.30 33.63 4.89
C ASP A 443 9.86 33.80 3.42
N SER A 444 8.81 33.08 3.02
CA SER A 444 8.13 33.30 1.74
C SER A 444 6.62 33.02 1.74
N ARG A 445 6.02 32.69 2.91
CA ARG A 445 4.57 32.35 2.99
C ARG A 445 3.70 33.41 3.67
N SER A 446 4.30 34.52 4.13
CA SER A 446 3.65 35.54 4.94
C SER A 446 3.13 36.76 4.14
N ARG A 447 3.53 36.94 2.87
CA ARG A 447 3.12 38.11 2.06
C ARG A 447 1.91 37.89 1.13
N GLU A 448 1.52 36.67 0.83
CA GLU A 448 0.42 36.39 -0.12
C GLU A 448 -0.98 36.57 0.51
N ALA A 449 -1.10 36.39 1.83
CA ALA A 449 -2.40 36.37 2.52
C ALA A 449 -3.06 37.76 2.70
N LEU A 450 -2.34 38.84 2.43
CA LEU A 450 -2.83 40.22 2.63
C LEU A 450 -3.36 40.88 1.35
N ARG A 451 -3.22 40.26 0.17
CA ARG A 451 -3.65 40.85 -1.11
C ARG A 451 -5.05 40.45 -1.58
N ASN A 452 -5.69 39.46 -0.94
CA ASN A 452 -6.96 38.91 -1.42
C ASN A 452 -8.21 39.42 -0.69
N ARG A 453 -8.11 40.48 0.14
CA ARG A 453 -9.26 41.01 0.91
C ARG A 453 -9.89 42.30 0.38
N ASP A 454 -9.31 42.94 -0.64
CA ASP A 454 -9.77 44.27 -1.10
C ASP A 454 -10.43 44.29 -2.50
N ARG A 455 -10.94 43.16 -2.98
CA ARG A 455 -11.80 43.12 -4.18
C ARG A 455 -13.05 42.29 -3.93
N ASP A 456 -13.98 42.84 -3.16
CA ASP A 456 -15.41 42.55 -3.32
C ASP A 456 -16.23 43.62 -2.61
N SER A 457 -16.34 44.78 -3.26
CA SER A 457 -17.45 45.73 -3.03
C SER A 457 -17.48 46.75 -4.17
N ARG A 458 -18.17 46.41 -5.25
CA ARG A 458 -18.90 47.38 -6.08
C ARG A 458 -19.96 46.71 -6.92
#